data_AF-U2MCD4-F1
#
_entry.id   AF-U2MCD4-F1
#
_cell.length_a   1.000
_cell.length_b   1.000
_cell.length_c   1.000
_cell.angle_alpha   90.00
_cell.angle_beta   90.00
_cell.angle_gamma   90.00
#
_symmetry.space_group_name_H-M   'P 1'
#
loop_
_entity.id
_entity.type
_entity.pdbx_description
1 polymer ?
#
loop_
_entity_poly.entity_id
_entity_poly.type
_entity_poly.pdbx_seq_one_letter_code
_entity_poly.pdbx_strand_id
1 'polypeptide(L)'
;HSYTRCSCCDALLHEDDAYYLDGETYCRDCYEDEREENNLIHEYGYKPNPIFYGEGNRYFGIELEIDGAGRDDDYAEELLDIANAHADLLYIKTDGSLDDGMELVSHPCTMDYHINEFPWENIMHRAVHQGYRSHQTSTCGLHLHVNRNAFSDNQEEQDEVISRILYFVEHHWNELLKFSRRSEYAMNRWAARYGYEHTPKAIMDKAKKGGNGRYAAVNLCNYHTVEFRLFRGTLKYNTFIATIQL
;
A
#
# COMPACT_ATOMS: atom_id res chain seq x y z
N HIS A 1 -17.42 -12.96 43.68
CA HIS A 1 -16.80 -12.16 42.61
C HIS A 1 -15.85 -13.06 41.88
N SER A 2 -16.18 -13.35 40.62
CA SER A 2 -15.37 -14.19 39.76
C SER A 2 -14.44 -13.30 38.96
N TYR A 3 -13.21 -13.77 38.77
CA TYR A 3 -12.14 -13.03 38.11
C TYR A 3 -11.54 -13.93 37.04
N THR A 4 -11.15 -13.32 35.95
CA THR A 4 -10.46 -13.95 34.82
C THR A 4 -9.19 -13.17 34.48
N ARG A 5 -8.40 -13.65 33.54
CA ARG A 5 -7.15 -13.02 33.10
C ARG A 5 -7.20 -12.74 31.61
N CYS A 6 -6.65 -11.60 31.21
CA CYS A 6 -6.45 -11.28 29.81
C CYS A 6 -5.45 -12.28 29.19
N SER A 7 -5.81 -12.95 28.10
CA SER A 7 -4.97 -13.93 27.41
C SER A 7 -3.72 -13.30 26.77
N CYS A 8 -3.75 -12.00 26.45
CA CYS A 8 -2.62 -11.28 25.85
C CYS A 8 -1.66 -10.67 26.89
N CYS A 9 -2.17 -9.91 27.87
CA CYS A 9 -1.32 -9.15 28.82
C CYS A 9 -1.33 -9.68 30.27
N ASP A 10 -2.05 -10.77 30.54
CA ASP A 10 -2.20 -11.41 31.86
C ASP A 10 -2.78 -10.49 32.96
N ALA A 11 -3.43 -9.38 32.56
CA ALA A 11 -4.12 -8.50 33.49
C ALA A 11 -5.29 -9.23 34.17
N LEU A 12 -5.45 -9.10 35.49
CA LEU A 12 -6.57 -9.65 36.24
C LEU A 12 -7.82 -8.78 36.03
N LEU A 13 -8.89 -9.36 35.53
CA LEU A 13 -10.14 -8.70 35.16
C LEU A 13 -11.28 -9.22 36.02
N HIS A 14 -12.21 -8.34 36.39
CA HIS A 14 -13.53 -8.79 36.86
C HIS A 14 -14.28 -9.37 35.65
N GLU A 15 -15.04 -10.45 35.82
CA GLU A 15 -15.76 -11.08 34.69
C GLU A 15 -16.67 -10.12 33.92
N ASP A 16 -17.24 -9.12 34.59
CA ASP A 16 -18.09 -8.09 33.96
C ASP A 16 -17.30 -7.07 33.11
N ASP A 17 -15.99 -6.96 33.33
CA ASP A 17 -15.09 -6.04 32.60
C ASP A 17 -14.27 -6.77 31.51
N ALA A 18 -14.44 -8.08 31.40
CA ALA A 18 -13.76 -8.93 30.44
C ALA A 18 -14.50 -8.96 29.10
N TYR A 19 -13.72 -8.88 28.02
CA TYR A 19 -14.20 -9.03 26.65
C TYR A 19 -13.84 -10.41 26.12
N TYR A 20 -14.65 -10.97 25.23
CA TYR A 20 -14.48 -12.35 24.75
C TYR A 20 -14.38 -12.35 23.22
N LEU A 21 -13.33 -13.00 22.69
CA LEU A 21 -13.09 -13.21 21.27
C LEU A 21 -12.50 -14.61 21.08
N ASP A 22 -13.03 -15.39 20.13
CA ASP A 22 -12.58 -16.76 19.82
C ASP A 22 -12.41 -17.72 21.01
N GLY A 23 -13.22 -17.54 22.05
CA GLY A 23 -13.19 -18.36 23.27
C GLY A 23 -12.11 -17.96 24.27
N GLU A 24 -11.32 -16.95 23.96
CA GLU A 24 -10.33 -16.33 24.84
C GLU A 24 -10.89 -15.07 25.52
N THR A 25 -10.24 -14.65 26.60
CA THR A 25 -10.68 -13.49 27.39
C THR A 25 -9.66 -12.37 27.33
N TYR A 26 -10.10 -11.13 27.16
CA TYR A 26 -9.22 -9.99 26.95
C TYR A 26 -9.62 -8.80 27.83
N CYS A 27 -8.64 -7.98 28.19
CA CYS A 27 -8.93 -6.63 28.66
C CYS A 27 -9.40 -5.79 27.46
N ARG A 28 -10.00 -4.63 27.71
CA ARG A 28 -10.51 -3.77 26.63
C ARG A 28 -9.46 -3.48 25.56
N ASP A 29 -8.27 -3.05 25.95
CA ASP A 29 -7.22 -2.64 25.02
C ASP A 29 -6.78 -3.84 24.15
N CYS A 30 -6.46 -4.98 24.77
CA CYS A 30 -6.08 -6.19 24.03
C CYS A 30 -7.24 -6.74 23.18
N TYR A 31 -8.50 -6.58 23.61
CA TYR A 31 -9.64 -6.97 22.79
C TYR A 31 -9.77 -6.09 21.55
N GLU A 32 -9.57 -4.78 21.69
CA GLU A 32 -9.60 -3.85 20.55
C GLU A 32 -8.46 -4.19 19.56
N ASP A 33 -7.26 -4.48 20.05
CA ASP A 33 -6.11 -4.91 19.23
C ASP A 33 -6.41 -6.24 18.49
N GLU A 34 -6.84 -7.27 19.22
CA GLU A 34 -7.10 -8.61 18.65
C GLU A 34 -8.29 -8.60 17.69
N ARG A 35 -9.32 -7.81 18.00
CA ARG A 35 -10.45 -7.62 17.09
C ARG A 35 -10.02 -6.91 15.81
N GLU A 36 -9.12 -5.93 15.90
CA GLU A 36 -8.62 -5.23 14.72
C GLU A 36 -7.73 -6.13 13.86
N GLU A 37 -6.93 -7.02 14.48
CA GLU A 37 -6.14 -8.05 13.78
C GLU A 37 -7.01 -9.13 13.12
N ASN A 38 -8.16 -9.46 13.71
CA ASN A 38 -9.10 -10.45 13.13
C ASN A 38 -10.01 -9.88 12.03
N ASN A 39 -9.96 -8.58 11.75
CA ASN A 39 -10.72 -8.01 10.63
C ASN A 39 -10.05 -8.39 9.30
N LEU A 40 -10.81 -8.90 8.34
CA LEU A 40 -10.32 -9.16 6.99
C LEU A 40 -10.07 -7.86 6.20
N ILE A 41 -10.89 -6.84 6.47
CA ILE A 41 -10.80 -5.49 5.89
C ILE A 41 -10.50 -4.50 7.01
N HIS A 42 -9.25 -4.08 7.13
CA HIS A 42 -8.83 -3.16 8.18
C HIS A 42 -9.14 -1.69 7.83
N GLU A 43 -9.09 -0.81 8.82
CA GLU A 43 -9.27 0.62 8.60
C GLU A 43 -8.09 1.25 7.84
N TYR A 44 -8.32 2.40 7.19
CA TYR A 44 -7.31 3.11 6.37
C TYR A 44 -5.95 3.34 7.07
N GLY A 45 -5.96 3.49 8.40
CA GLY A 45 -4.75 3.71 9.20
C GLY A 45 -3.96 2.44 9.53
N TYR A 46 -4.51 1.27 9.23
CA TYR A 46 -3.92 -0.01 9.58
C TYR A 46 -2.59 -0.23 8.85
N LYS A 47 -1.57 -0.58 9.64
CA LYS A 47 -0.21 -0.76 9.16
C LYS A 47 0.51 -1.79 10.03
N PRO A 48 0.50 -3.07 9.64
CA PRO A 48 1.16 -4.12 10.40
C PRO A 48 2.68 -3.95 10.35
N ASN A 49 3.37 -4.67 11.23
CA ASN A 49 4.83 -4.77 11.15
C ASN A 49 5.22 -5.42 9.81
N PRO A 50 6.10 -4.80 9.01
CA PRO A 50 6.40 -5.31 7.67
C PRO A 50 7.20 -6.61 7.74
N ILE A 51 6.71 -7.65 7.06
CA ILE A 51 7.45 -8.88 6.77
C ILE A 51 8.14 -8.71 5.41
N PHE A 52 9.44 -8.96 5.33
CA PHE A 52 10.22 -8.73 4.11
C PHE A 52 10.44 -10.04 3.35
N TYR A 53 10.05 -10.09 2.08
CA TYR A 53 10.13 -11.30 1.25
C TYR A 53 11.11 -11.17 0.07
N GLY A 54 11.88 -12.24 -0.16
CA GLY A 54 12.92 -12.34 -1.19
C GLY A 54 14.30 -11.88 -0.72
N GLU A 55 15.30 -12.03 -1.59
CA GLU A 55 16.70 -11.74 -1.26
C GLU A 55 17.16 -10.41 -1.86
N GLY A 56 17.67 -9.50 -1.01
CA GLY A 56 18.26 -8.24 -1.46
C GLY A 56 18.07 -7.10 -0.47
N ASN A 57 18.34 -5.88 -0.94
CA ASN A 57 18.21 -4.65 -0.16
C ASN A 57 17.17 -3.67 -0.71
N ARG A 58 16.52 -4.00 -1.84
CA ARG A 58 15.50 -3.17 -2.50
C ARG A 58 14.18 -3.90 -2.53
N TYR A 59 13.26 -3.42 -1.71
CA TYR A 59 11.92 -3.95 -1.51
C TYR A 59 10.89 -2.95 -2.00
N PHE A 60 9.77 -3.50 -2.47
CA PHE A 60 8.64 -2.80 -3.01
C PHE A 60 7.42 -3.19 -2.17
N GLY A 61 6.71 -2.20 -1.63
CA GLY A 61 5.35 -2.37 -1.13
C GLY A 61 4.39 -1.91 -2.21
N ILE A 62 3.38 -2.71 -2.53
CA ILE A 62 2.41 -2.41 -3.57
C ILE A 62 1.05 -2.19 -2.92
N GLU A 63 0.42 -1.05 -3.25
CA GLU A 63 -0.99 -0.82 -2.93
C GLU A 63 -1.79 -0.83 -4.24
N LEU A 64 -2.72 -1.79 -4.38
CA LEU A 64 -3.58 -1.95 -5.53
C LEU A 64 -5.04 -1.70 -5.13
N GLU A 65 -5.58 -0.60 -5.62
CA GLU A 65 -6.97 -0.24 -5.35
C GLU A 65 -7.94 -0.95 -6.31
N ILE A 66 -8.99 -1.54 -5.76
CA ILE A 66 -10.08 -2.21 -6.48
C ILE A 66 -11.43 -1.64 -6.02
N ASP A 67 -12.40 -1.50 -6.94
CA ASP A 67 -13.64 -0.75 -6.71
C ASP A 67 -14.82 -1.36 -7.52
N GLY A 68 -16.04 -1.03 -7.12
CA GLY A 68 -17.29 -1.38 -7.81
C GLY A 68 -17.97 -2.68 -7.39
N ALA A 69 -17.46 -3.37 -6.36
CA ALA A 69 -18.09 -4.57 -5.81
C ALA A 69 -18.14 -4.58 -4.26
N GLY A 70 -17.92 -3.44 -3.63
CA GLY A 70 -18.11 -3.27 -2.20
C GLY A 70 -16.94 -3.66 -1.32
N ARG A 71 -17.17 -3.50 -0.02
CA ARG A 71 -16.33 -4.00 1.08
C ARG A 71 -17.04 -5.21 1.65
N ASP A 72 -16.75 -6.37 1.07
CA ASP A 72 -17.41 -7.63 1.38
C ASP A 72 -16.39 -8.58 2.00
N ASP A 73 -16.68 -9.05 3.21
CA ASP A 73 -15.76 -9.89 4.00
C ASP A 73 -15.53 -11.25 3.33
N ASP A 74 -16.55 -11.85 2.69
CA ASP A 74 -16.40 -13.12 1.97
C ASP A 74 -15.48 -12.92 0.76
N TYR A 75 -15.60 -11.79 0.05
CA TYR A 75 -14.70 -11.47 -1.05
C TYR A 75 -13.28 -11.18 -0.60
N ALA A 76 -13.11 -10.49 0.53
CA ALA A 76 -11.82 -10.22 1.14
C ALA A 76 -11.14 -11.53 1.58
N GLU A 77 -11.88 -12.43 2.22
CA GLU A 77 -11.41 -13.76 2.63
C GLU A 77 -10.85 -14.53 1.43
N GLU A 78 -11.62 -14.63 0.34
CA GLU A 78 -11.17 -15.36 -0.85
C GLU A 78 -9.92 -14.78 -1.51
N LEU A 79 -9.72 -13.45 -1.46
CA LEU A 79 -8.52 -12.79 -1.97
C LEU A 79 -7.32 -13.04 -1.05
N LEU A 80 -7.53 -12.98 0.27
CA LEU A 80 -6.52 -13.27 1.28
C LEU A 80 -6.12 -14.75 1.26
N ASP A 81 -7.06 -15.67 1.08
CA ASP A 81 -6.80 -17.11 0.94
C ASP A 81 -5.87 -17.40 -0.24
N ILE A 82 -6.07 -16.72 -1.37
CA ILE A 82 -5.20 -16.84 -2.54
C ILE A 82 -3.82 -16.23 -2.24
N ALA A 83 -3.81 -15.03 -1.67
CA ALA A 83 -2.58 -14.29 -1.43
C ALA A 83 -1.70 -14.98 -0.38
N ASN A 84 -2.31 -15.48 0.68
CA ASN A 84 -1.65 -15.89 1.91
C ASN A 84 -1.60 -17.42 2.10
N ALA A 85 -1.92 -18.19 1.06
CA ALA A 85 -1.93 -19.66 1.11
C ALA A 85 -0.64 -20.31 1.65
N HIS A 86 0.50 -19.62 1.51
CA HIS A 86 1.82 -20.15 1.85
C HIS A 86 2.65 -19.25 2.78
N ALA A 87 2.34 -17.95 2.83
CA ALA A 87 3.02 -16.94 3.63
C ALA A 87 2.11 -15.72 3.80
N ASP A 88 2.31 -14.90 4.82
CA ASP A 88 1.53 -13.68 5.03
C ASP A 88 2.02 -12.55 4.09
N LEU A 89 1.43 -12.46 2.90
CA LEU A 89 1.90 -11.61 1.79
C LEU A 89 1.07 -10.34 1.60
N LEU A 90 -0.21 -10.37 1.94
CA LEU A 90 -1.19 -9.34 1.64
C LEU A 90 -2.12 -9.10 2.82
N TYR A 91 -2.42 -7.84 3.08
CA TYR A 91 -3.53 -7.42 3.94
C TYR A 91 -4.43 -6.44 3.18
N ILE A 92 -5.69 -6.34 3.60
CA ILE A 92 -6.68 -5.50 2.92
C ILE A 92 -7.10 -4.37 3.86
N LYS A 93 -7.19 -3.15 3.35
CA LYS A 93 -7.66 -2.01 4.12
C LYS A 93 -8.69 -1.17 3.36
N THR A 94 -9.41 -0.33 4.08
CA THR A 94 -10.28 0.69 3.49
C THR A 94 -9.45 1.83 2.90
N ASP A 95 -9.89 2.38 1.77
CA ASP A 95 -9.37 3.64 1.24
C ASP A 95 -10.52 4.64 1.04
N GLY A 96 -10.36 5.83 1.61
CA GLY A 96 -11.39 6.87 1.60
C GLY A 96 -11.54 7.60 0.26
N SER A 97 -10.69 7.32 -0.72
CA SER A 97 -10.79 7.81 -2.09
C SER A 97 -11.60 6.89 -3.01
N LEU A 98 -11.87 5.64 -2.59
CA LEU A 98 -12.69 4.68 -3.34
C LEU A 98 -14.18 4.91 -3.11
N ASP A 99 -14.99 4.63 -4.13
CA ASP A 99 -16.44 4.80 -4.05
C ASP A 99 -17.09 3.60 -3.33
N ASP A 100 -16.72 2.38 -3.71
CA ASP A 100 -17.28 1.12 -3.20
C ASP A 100 -16.29 -0.04 -3.38
N GLY A 101 -15.17 0.03 -2.66
CA GLY A 101 -14.00 -0.83 -2.89
C GLY A 101 -13.05 -0.98 -1.71
N MET A 102 -11.94 -1.65 -1.99
CA MET A 102 -10.89 -2.04 -1.04
C MET A 102 -9.50 -1.76 -1.61
N GLU A 103 -8.51 -1.55 -0.75
CA GLU A 103 -7.10 -1.44 -1.13
C GLU A 103 -6.35 -2.71 -0.70
N LEU A 104 -5.79 -3.42 -1.69
CA LEU A 104 -4.98 -4.61 -1.48
C LEU A 104 -3.53 -4.18 -1.27
N VAL A 105 -2.96 -4.42 -0.09
CA VAL A 105 -1.61 -3.96 0.26
C VAL A 105 -0.69 -5.14 0.48
N SER A 106 0.41 -5.17 -0.27
CA SER A 106 1.43 -6.19 -0.10
C SER A 106 2.38 -5.84 1.05
N HIS A 107 2.83 -6.87 1.75
CA HIS A 107 4.09 -6.80 2.48
C HIS A 107 5.26 -6.48 1.52
N PRO A 108 6.36 -5.86 2.01
CA PRO A 108 7.50 -5.51 1.15
C PRO A 108 8.17 -6.73 0.53
N CYS A 109 8.20 -6.80 -0.79
CA CYS A 109 8.85 -7.89 -1.52
C CYS A 109 9.93 -7.35 -2.46
N THR A 110 10.96 -8.14 -2.73
CA THR A 110 11.86 -7.82 -3.85
C THR A 110 11.11 -7.87 -5.18
N MET A 111 11.62 -7.18 -6.20
CA MET A 111 10.99 -7.19 -7.53
C MET A 111 10.91 -8.62 -8.11
N ASP A 112 11.95 -9.43 -7.90
CA ASP A 112 11.98 -10.82 -8.35
C ASP A 112 10.86 -11.64 -7.68
N TYR A 113 10.68 -11.47 -6.38
CA TYR A 113 9.60 -12.13 -5.63
C TYR A 113 8.22 -11.70 -6.14
N HIS A 114 7.99 -10.40 -6.40
CA HIS A 114 6.72 -9.94 -6.98
C HIS A 114 6.39 -10.53 -8.34
N ILE A 115 7.42 -10.83 -9.16
CA ILE A 115 7.23 -11.34 -10.52
C ILE A 115 7.05 -12.86 -10.50
N ASN A 116 7.87 -13.57 -9.72
CA ASN A 116 8.01 -15.02 -9.82
C ASN A 116 7.23 -15.81 -8.76
N GLU A 117 7.00 -15.22 -7.57
CA GLU A 117 6.45 -15.95 -6.41
C GLU A 117 5.11 -15.37 -5.95
N PHE A 118 4.92 -14.05 -6.03
CA PHE A 118 3.70 -13.40 -5.53
C PHE A 118 2.49 -13.73 -6.42
N PRO A 119 1.35 -14.20 -5.87
CA PRO A 119 0.23 -14.74 -6.65
C PRO A 119 -0.68 -13.66 -7.29
N TRP A 120 -0.11 -12.56 -7.78
CA TRP A 120 -0.85 -11.41 -8.32
C TRP A 120 -1.84 -11.77 -9.43
N GLU A 121 -1.46 -12.66 -10.35
CA GLU A 121 -2.33 -13.05 -11.47
C GLU A 121 -3.61 -13.74 -10.96
N ASN A 122 -3.48 -14.64 -9.97
CA ASN A 122 -4.62 -15.33 -9.36
C ASN A 122 -5.50 -14.37 -8.56
N ILE A 123 -4.91 -13.46 -7.77
CA ILE A 123 -5.62 -12.42 -7.04
C ILE A 123 -6.44 -11.55 -8.02
N MET A 124 -5.81 -11.07 -9.10
CA MET A 124 -6.49 -10.22 -10.08
C MET A 124 -7.60 -10.97 -10.82
N HIS A 125 -7.38 -12.23 -11.17
CA HIS A 125 -8.41 -13.07 -11.78
C HIS A 125 -9.61 -13.25 -10.85
N ARG A 126 -9.37 -13.49 -9.55
CA ARG A 126 -10.43 -13.62 -8.55
C ARG A 126 -11.19 -12.30 -8.37
N ALA A 127 -10.48 -11.18 -8.24
CA ALA A 127 -11.11 -9.86 -8.11
C ALA A 127 -12.03 -9.54 -9.31
N VAL A 128 -11.58 -9.83 -10.55
CA VAL A 128 -12.42 -9.67 -11.75
C VAL A 128 -13.65 -10.57 -11.69
N HIS A 129 -13.51 -11.82 -11.23
CA HIS A 129 -14.64 -12.75 -11.09
C HIS A 129 -15.66 -12.29 -10.04
N GLN A 130 -15.20 -11.70 -8.93
CA GLN A 130 -16.04 -11.08 -7.90
C GLN A 130 -16.72 -9.78 -8.37
N GLY A 131 -16.36 -9.26 -9.55
CA GLY A 131 -16.97 -8.08 -10.16
C GLY A 131 -16.20 -6.78 -9.93
N TYR A 132 -15.05 -6.82 -9.24
CA TYR A 132 -14.22 -5.65 -9.04
C TYR A 132 -13.63 -5.11 -10.35
N ARG A 133 -13.39 -3.80 -10.34
CA ARG A 133 -12.71 -3.05 -11.38
C ARG A 133 -11.55 -2.29 -10.74
N SER A 134 -10.62 -1.84 -11.57
CA SER A 134 -9.55 -0.94 -11.12
C SER A 134 -9.23 0.08 -12.20
N HIS A 135 -8.96 -0.36 -13.43
CA HIS A 135 -8.69 0.59 -14.52
C HIS A 135 -9.91 1.41 -14.98
N GLN A 136 -11.13 0.89 -14.83
CA GLN A 136 -12.36 1.52 -15.32
C GLN A 136 -13.11 2.30 -14.22
N THR A 137 -12.37 2.93 -13.30
CA THR A 137 -12.92 3.71 -12.18
C THR A 137 -12.31 5.13 -12.17
N SER A 138 -12.88 6.07 -11.43
CA SER A 138 -12.31 7.42 -11.27
C SER A 138 -11.26 7.54 -10.17
N THR A 139 -11.21 6.54 -9.31
CA THR A 139 -10.62 6.55 -7.96
C THR A 139 -9.33 5.73 -7.92
N CYS A 140 -9.36 4.51 -8.49
CA CYS A 140 -8.31 3.51 -8.31
C CYS A 140 -6.89 3.93 -8.78
N GLY A 141 -5.96 3.87 -7.84
CA GLY A 141 -4.52 3.93 -8.02
C GLY A 141 -3.81 2.57 -8.02
N LEU A 142 -2.54 2.62 -8.41
CA LEU A 142 -1.54 1.59 -8.15
C LEU A 142 -0.32 2.32 -7.58
N HIS A 143 -0.09 2.17 -6.28
CA HIS A 143 0.99 2.85 -5.57
C HIS A 143 2.15 1.89 -5.33
N LEU A 144 3.36 2.42 -5.45
CA LEU A 144 4.58 1.67 -5.22
C LEU A 144 5.45 2.36 -4.18
N HIS A 145 5.79 1.65 -3.11
CA HIS A 145 6.68 2.11 -2.07
C HIS A 145 8.04 1.45 -2.21
N VAL A 146 9.11 2.24 -2.33
CA VAL A 146 10.49 1.75 -2.32
C VAL A 146 11.18 2.16 -1.03
N ASN A 147 11.81 1.21 -0.33
CA ASN A 147 12.52 1.48 0.91
C ASN A 147 13.71 2.42 0.71
N ARG A 148 13.85 3.45 1.56
CA ARG A 148 14.89 4.49 1.44
C ARG A 148 16.31 3.95 1.63
N ASN A 149 16.48 2.95 2.50
CA ASN A 149 17.76 2.29 2.71
C ASN A 149 18.23 1.46 1.50
N ALA A 150 17.39 1.28 0.47
CA ALA A 150 17.87 0.78 -0.83
C ALA A 150 18.77 1.81 -1.56
N PHE A 151 18.68 3.09 -1.21
CA PHE A 151 19.42 4.17 -1.88
C PHE A 151 20.75 4.47 -1.20
N SER A 152 20.78 4.49 0.13
CA SER A 152 21.98 4.60 0.97
C SER A 152 21.56 4.44 2.45
N ASP A 153 22.51 4.15 3.34
CA ASP A 153 22.31 4.19 4.79
C ASP A 153 22.31 5.63 5.34
N ASN A 154 22.84 6.60 4.57
CA ASN A 154 22.94 8.00 4.98
C ASN A 154 21.86 8.87 4.31
N GLN A 155 21.21 9.74 5.07
CA GLN A 155 20.11 10.57 4.60
C GLN A 155 20.52 11.54 3.48
N GLU A 156 21.72 12.12 3.54
CA GLU A 156 22.20 13.04 2.50
C GLU A 156 22.40 12.34 1.15
N GLU A 157 22.92 11.12 1.17
CA GLU A 157 23.09 10.30 -0.04
C GLU A 157 21.75 9.77 -0.56
N GLN A 158 20.83 9.40 0.34
CA GLN A 158 19.44 9.10 -0.03
C GLN A 158 18.80 10.28 -0.75
N ASP A 159 18.95 11.49 -0.21
CA ASP A 159 18.43 12.71 -0.83
C ASP A 159 19.05 12.95 -2.21
N GLU A 160 20.33 12.69 -2.41
CA GLU A 160 20.97 12.79 -3.72
C GLU A 160 20.34 11.83 -4.73
N VAL A 161 20.16 10.55 -4.36
CA VAL A 161 19.50 9.55 -5.23
C VAL A 161 18.06 9.95 -5.52
N ILE A 162 17.29 10.32 -4.51
CA ILE A 162 15.90 10.73 -4.65
C ILE A 162 15.80 11.99 -5.54
N SER A 163 16.73 12.93 -5.43
CA SER A 163 16.76 14.13 -6.27
C SER A 163 16.90 13.78 -7.75
N ARG A 164 17.68 12.73 -8.09
CA ARG A 164 17.80 12.22 -9.46
C ARG A 164 16.52 11.53 -9.93
N ILE A 165 15.82 10.82 -9.04
CA ILE A 165 14.50 10.24 -9.35
C ILE A 165 13.49 11.33 -9.66
N LEU A 166 13.38 12.36 -8.81
CA LEU A 166 12.50 13.50 -9.04
C LEU A 166 12.83 14.19 -10.37
N TYR A 167 14.12 14.42 -10.60
CA TYR A 167 14.59 15.02 -11.85
C TYR A 167 14.17 14.20 -13.07
N PHE A 168 14.38 12.88 -13.04
CA PHE A 168 13.96 11.97 -14.10
C PHE A 168 12.45 12.05 -14.35
N VAL A 169 11.63 11.95 -13.29
CA VAL A 169 10.16 11.99 -13.41
C VAL A 169 9.70 13.29 -14.07
N GLU A 170 10.35 14.39 -13.77
CA GLU A 170 9.94 15.72 -14.21
C GLU A 170 10.41 16.05 -15.62
N HIS A 171 11.53 15.47 -16.05
CA HIS A 171 12.06 15.56 -17.41
C HIS A 171 11.34 14.63 -18.38
N HIS A 172 10.83 13.49 -17.90
CA HIS A 172 10.07 12.51 -18.69
C HIS A 172 8.57 12.51 -18.39
N TRP A 173 8.05 13.66 -17.95
CA TRP A 173 6.67 13.76 -17.47
C TRP A 173 5.63 13.35 -18.52
N ASN A 174 5.82 13.70 -19.79
CA ASN A 174 4.84 13.41 -20.83
C ASN A 174 4.77 11.91 -21.13
N GLU A 175 5.92 11.24 -21.15
CA GLU A 175 6.05 9.79 -21.31
C GLU A 175 5.43 9.07 -20.11
N LEU A 176 5.75 9.51 -18.89
CA LEU A 176 5.23 8.95 -17.65
C LEU A 176 3.73 9.17 -17.51
N LEU A 177 3.21 10.34 -17.89
CA LEU A 177 1.77 10.61 -17.92
C LEU A 177 1.07 9.63 -18.87
N LYS A 178 1.61 9.41 -20.08
CA LYS A 178 1.07 8.42 -21.02
C LYS A 178 1.13 7.01 -20.44
N PHE A 179 2.26 6.63 -19.86
CA PHE A 179 2.48 5.31 -19.29
C PHE A 179 1.61 5.05 -18.06
N SER A 180 1.33 6.09 -17.27
CA SER A 180 0.48 6.03 -16.09
C SER A 180 -0.98 5.67 -16.40
N ARG A 181 -1.41 5.96 -17.64
CA ARG A 181 -2.79 5.85 -18.13
C ARG A 181 -3.79 6.72 -17.35
N ARG A 182 -3.31 7.72 -16.60
CA ARG A 182 -4.17 8.77 -16.02
C ARG A 182 -4.39 9.91 -17.02
N SER A 183 -5.52 10.61 -16.88
CA SER A 183 -5.70 11.92 -17.52
C SER A 183 -4.90 12.99 -16.77
N GLU A 184 -4.58 14.11 -17.43
CA GLU A 184 -3.92 15.24 -16.76
C GLU A 184 -4.72 15.75 -15.56
N TYR A 185 -6.05 15.80 -15.68
CA TYR A 185 -6.93 16.18 -14.58
C TYR A 185 -6.78 15.24 -13.38
N ALA A 186 -6.85 13.93 -13.61
CA ALA A 186 -6.71 12.94 -12.54
C ALA A 186 -5.30 12.95 -11.94
N MET A 187 -4.28 13.15 -12.76
CA MET A 187 -2.89 13.26 -12.31
C MET A 187 -2.70 14.48 -11.41
N ASN A 188 -3.17 15.67 -11.81
CA ASN A 188 -3.05 16.88 -11.01
C ASN A 188 -3.83 16.82 -9.69
N ARG A 189 -4.91 16.03 -9.62
CA ARG A 189 -5.71 15.86 -8.40
C ARG A 189 -5.10 14.86 -7.41
N TRP A 190 -4.54 13.77 -7.91
CA TRP A 190 -4.19 12.61 -7.09
C TRP A 190 -2.67 12.30 -7.02
N ALA A 191 -1.88 12.86 -7.93
CA ALA A 191 -0.46 12.59 -8.10
C ALA A 191 0.25 13.77 -8.80
N ALA A 192 0.15 14.97 -8.22
CA ALA A 192 0.66 16.20 -8.79
C ALA A 192 2.20 16.22 -8.84
N ARG A 193 2.75 16.69 -9.96
CA ARG A 193 4.19 16.96 -10.11
C ARG A 193 4.63 18.16 -9.29
N TYR A 194 5.87 18.17 -8.81
CA TYR A 194 6.47 19.34 -8.17
C TYR A 194 6.76 20.45 -9.19
N GLY A 195 6.92 20.08 -10.45
CA GLY A 195 7.19 20.99 -11.55
C GLY A 195 8.69 21.05 -11.86
N TYR A 196 8.98 21.30 -13.14
CA TYR A 196 10.31 21.27 -13.72
C TYR A 196 11.30 22.19 -12.99
N GLU A 197 12.53 21.71 -12.84
CA GLU A 197 13.70 22.47 -12.39
C GLU A 197 14.94 22.02 -13.17
N HIS A 198 15.93 22.90 -13.33
CA HIS A 198 17.13 22.62 -14.13
C HIS A 198 18.14 21.68 -13.46
N THR A 199 18.04 21.45 -12.14
CA THR A 199 18.98 20.58 -11.42
C THR A 199 18.26 19.67 -10.42
N PRO A 200 18.80 18.47 -10.15
CA PRO A 200 18.29 17.57 -9.11
C PRO A 200 18.16 18.26 -7.74
N LYS A 201 19.17 19.04 -7.34
CA LYS A 201 19.15 19.75 -6.06
C LYS A 201 18.02 20.76 -5.96
N ALA A 202 17.79 21.55 -7.01
CA ALA A 202 16.70 22.54 -7.03
C ALA A 202 15.32 21.87 -6.92
N ILE A 203 15.10 20.74 -7.59
CA ILE A 203 13.82 20.03 -7.48
C ILE A 203 13.61 19.38 -6.12
N MET A 204 14.69 18.86 -5.50
CA MET A 204 14.64 18.34 -4.14
C MET A 204 14.28 19.45 -3.14
N ASP A 205 14.92 20.61 -3.23
CA ASP A 205 14.62 21.75 -2.36
C ASP A 205 13.16 22.19 -2.50
N LYS A 206 12.63 22.16 -3.72
CA LYS A 206 11.21 22.45 -4.01
C LYS A 206 10.28 21.41 -3.40
N ALA A 207 10.58 20.12 -3.59
CA ALA A 207 9.80 19.02 -3.05
C ALA A 207 9.71 19.08 -1.51
N LYS A 208 10.83 19.39 -0.85
CA LYS A 208 10.91 19.54 0.62
C LYS A 208 10.22 20.79 1.16
N LYS A 209 10.21 21.90 0.41
CA LYS A 209 9.55 23.16 0.81
C LYS A 209 8.02 23.11 0.75
N GLY A 210 7.46 22.06 0.14
CA GLY A 210 6.04 21.78 0.19
C GLY A 210 5.24 22.43 -0.94
N GLY A 211 4.24 21.68 -1.38
CA GLY A 211 3.22 22.11 -2.34
C GLY A 211 2.15 21.04 -2.52
N ASN A 212 2.55 19.76 -2.64
CA ASN A 212 1.63 18.67 -3.03
C ASN A 212 1.35 17.64 -1.92
N GLY A 213 2.10 17.67 -0.82
CA GLY A 213 1.93 16.73 0.31
C GLY A 213 1.91 15.27 -0.14
N ARG A 214 1.01 14.47 0.46
CA ARG A 214 0.82 13.05 0.10
C ARG A 214 0.38 12.81 -1.34
N TYR A 215 -0.17 13.82 -2.01
CA TYR A 215 -0.67 13.72 -3.39
C TYR A 215 0.39 14.09 -4.42
N ALA A 216 1.68 14.04 -4.06
CA ALA A 216 2.75 14.18 -5.04
C ALA A 216 2.89 12.91 -5.89
N ALA A 217 3.22 13.07 -7.17
CA ALA A 217 3.55 11.95 -8.07
C ALA A 217 4.62 11.02 -7.48
N VAL A 218 5.63 11.63 -6.85
CA VAL A 218 6.63 10.96 -6.03
C VAL A 218 6.50 11.54 -4.62
N ASN A 219 5.81 10.81 -3.74
CA ASN A 219 5.55 11.23 -2.37
C ASN A 219 6.73 10.87 -1.45
N LEU A 220 7.26 11.91 -0.79
CA LEU A 220 8.40 11.84 0.13
C LEU A 220 7.99 11.93 1.61
N CYS A 221 6.69 12.02 1.91
CA CYS A 221 6.20 12.15 3.29
C CYS A 221 6.39 10.86 4.12
N ASN A 222 6.54 9.71 3.45
CA ASN A 222 6.79 8.45 4.14
C ASN A 222 8.22 8.41 4.69
N TYR A 223 8.35 8.10 5.99
CA TYR A 223 9.64 8.10 6.68
C TYR A 223 10.58 7.01 6.16
N HIS A 224 10.07 5.79 5.94
CA HIS A 224 10.87 4.64 5.52
C HIS A 224 10.91 4.42 4.01
N THR A 225 9.98 5.00 3.25
CA THR A 225 9.82 4.72 1.82
C THR A 225 9.69 5.99 0.98
N VAL A 226 9.94 5.84 -0.32
CA VAL A 226 9.53 6.79 -1.35
C VAL A 226 8.38 6.15 -2.11
N GLU A 227 7.28 6.88 -2.25
CA GLU A 227 6.04 6.34 -2.83
C GLU A 227 5.79 6.94 -4.22
N PHE A 228 5.53 6.10 -5.21
CA PHE A 228 5.16 6.49 -6.56
C PHE A 228 3.65 6.32 -6.74
N ARG A 229 2.95 7.43 -6.98
CA ARG A 229 1.48 7.51 -7.03
C ARG A 229 0.91 7.73 -8.43
N LEU A 230 1.81 7.83 -9.41
CA LEU A 230 1.50 8.20 -10.79
C LEU A 230 0.46 7.25 -11.42
N PHE A 231 0.54 5.97 -11.12
CA PHE A 231 -0.09 4.95 -11.95
C PHE A 231 -1.57 4.80 -11.64
N ARG A 232 -2.33 4.58 -12.71
CA ARG A 232 -3.72 4.16 -12.63
C ARG A 232 -3.79 2.67 -12.28
N GLY A 233 -4.76 2.31 -11.44
CA GLY A 233 -5.06 0.94 -11.10
C GLY A 233 -5.32 0.04 -12.31
N THR A 234 -5.09 -1.27 -12.13
CA THR A 234 -5.28 -2.28 -13.17
C THR A 234 -5.48 -3.67 -12.57
N LEU A 235 -6.36 -4.47 -13.19
CA LEU A 235 -6.48 -5.92 -12.94
C LEU A 235 -5.96 -6.75 -14.12
N LYS A 236 -5.20 -6.13 -15.03
CA LYS A 236 -4.50 -6.82 -16.12
C LYS A 236 -3.07 -7.08 -15.71
N TYR A 237 -2.72 -8.35 -15.51
CA TYR A 237 -1.40 -8.77 -15.03
C TYR A 237 -0.24 -8.17 -15.83
N ASN A 238 -0.25 -8.28 -17.17
CA ASN A 238 0.82 -7.70 -18.00
C ASN A 238 0.98 -6.17 -17.83
N THR A 239 -0.13 -5.46 -17.61
CA THR A 239 -0.09 -4.01 -17.35
C THR A 239 0.43 -3.71 -15.96
N PHE A 240 0.07 -4.52 -14.97
CA PHE A 240 0.58 -4.44 -13.61
C PHE A 240 2.09 -4.67 -13.57
N ILE A 241 2.57 -5.81 -14.09
CA ILE A 241 4.00 -6.15 -14.14
C ILE A 241 4.82 -5.07 -14.85
N ALA A 242 4.37 -4.63 -16.02
CA ALA A 242 5.07 -3.56 -16.75
C ALA A 242 5.17 -2.27 -15.91
N THR A 243 4.15 -1.97 -15.09
CA THR A 243 4.12 -0.78 -14.25
C THR A 243 5.09 -0.88 -13.09
N ILE A 244 5.15 -2.04 -12.41
CA ILE A 244 6.00 -2.19 -11.22
C ILE A 244 7.49 -2.30 -11.57
N GLN A 245 7.81 -2.72 -12.80
CA GLN A 245 9.20 -2.85 -13.28
C GLN A 245 9.84 -1.54 -13.76
N LEU A 246 9.08 -0.45 -13.88
CA LEU A 246 9.57 0.85 -14.34
C LEU A 246 10.56 1.47 -13.34
#